data_AF-A0A350P3S2-F1
#
_entry.id   AF-A0A350P3S2-F1
#
_cell.length_a   1.000
_cell.length_b   1.000
_cell.length_c   1.000
_cell.angle_alpha   90.00
_cell.angle_beta   90.00
_cell.angle_gamma   90.00
#
_symmetry.space_group_name_H-M   'P 1'
#
loop_
_entity.id
_entity.type
_entity.pdbx_description
1 polymer ?
#
loop_
_entity_poly.entity_id
_entity_poly.type
_entity_poly.pdbx_seq_one_letter_code
_entity_poly.pdbx_strand_id
1 'polypeptide(L)' 'MLMTQEEQRLHDRQEEAKKYYAARFAWKNKSSFTPKGVTWADWFKNMFGESLDSYAERMKQR' A
#
# COMPACT_ATOMS: atom_id res chain seq x y z
N MET A 1 21.24 14.31 -10.35
CA MET A 1 21.70 12.92 -10.18
C MET A 1 20.54 12.01 -10.53
N LEU A 2 20.65 11.21 -11.60
CA LEU A 2 19.75 10.07 -11.78
C LEU A 2 20.16 8.99 -10.78
N MET A 3 19.22 8.43 -10.03
CA MET A 3 19.49 7.24 -9.21
C MET A 3 20.00 6.10 -10.10
N THR A 4 20.97 5.35 -9.60
CA THR A 4 21.46 4.15 -10.27
C THR A 4 20.35 3.09 -10.33
N GLN A 5 20.47 2.16 -11.28
CA GLN A 5 19.46 1.11 -11.45
C GLN A 5 19.31 0.23 -10.19
N GLU A 6 20.37 0.06 -9.41
CA GLU A 6 20.36 -0.71 -8.17
C GLU A 6 19.63 0.03 -7.04
N GLU A 7 19.88 1.33 -6.88
CA GLU A 7 19.17 2.19 -5.93
C GLU A 7 17.67 2.23 -6.21
N GLN A 8 17.28 2.30 -7.49
CA GLN A 8 15.87 2.26 -7.89
C GLN A 8 15.21 0.93 -7.49
N ARG A 9 15.86 -0.21 -7.74
CA ARG A 9 15.33 -1.54 -7.34
C ARG A 9 15.21 -1.68 -5.84
N LEU A 10 16.18 -1.15 -5.08
CA LEU A 10 16.12 -1.17 -3.62
C LEU A 10 14.96 -0.31 -3.11
N HIS A 11 14.79 0.89 -3.67
CA HIS A 11 13.68 1.78 -3.36
C HIS A 11 12.33 1.11 -3.66
N ASP A 12 12.17 0.50 -4.83
CA ASP A 12 10.93 -0.17 -5.23
C ASP A 12 10.59 -1.35 -4.30
N ARG A 13 11.60 -2.12 -3.85
CA ARG A 13 11.41 -3.18 -2.85
C ARG A 13 10.96 -2.63 -1.50
N GLN A 14 11.52 -1.50 -1.07
CA GLN A 14 11.15 -0.85 0.19
C GLN A 14 9.72 -0.30 0.11
N GLU A 15 9.34 0.31 -1.01
CA GLU A 15 7.99 0.82 -1.23
C GLU A 15 6.96 -0.32 -1.26
N GLU A 16 7.25 -1.44 -1.94
CA GLU A 16 6.35 -2.61 -1.94
C GLU A 16 6.23 -3.21 -0.53
N ALA A 17 7.31 -3.25 0.26
CA ALA A 17 7.26 -3.70 1.65
C ALA A 17 6.37 -2.79 2.51
N LYS A 18 6.53 -1.46 2.41
CA LYS A 18 5.67 -0.48 3.10
C LYS A 18 4.21 -0.67 2.71
N LYS A 19 3.93 -0.81 1.42
CA LYS A 19 2.59 -1.04 0.87
C LYS A 19 1.99 -2.34 1.42
N TYR A 20 2.76 -3.42 1.51
CA TYR A 20 2.33 -4.67 2.09
C TYR A 20 1.92 -4.56 3.56
N TYR A 21 2.75 -3.92 4.39
CA TYR A 21 2.44 -3.74 5.82
C TYR A 21 1.21 -2.83 6.01
N ALA A 22 1.13 -1.74 5.24
CA ALA A 22 -0.01 -0.85 5.24
C ALA A 22 -1.30 -1.57 4.82
N ALA A 23 -1.24 -2.40 3.77
CA ALA A 23 -2.37 -3.18 3.30
C ALA A 23 -2.87 -4.16 4.36
N ARG A 24 -1.96 -4.88 5.05
CA ARG A 24 -2.35 -5.81 6.14
C ARG A 24 -3.06 -5.11 7.28
N PHE A 25 -2.59 -3.93 7.66
CA PHE A 25 -3.22 -3.14 8.71
C PHE A 25 -4.59 -2.61 8.26
N ALA A 26 -4.64 -2.01 7.05
CA ALA A 26 -5.86 -1.46 6.49
C ALA A 26 -6.93 -2.54 6.27
N TRP A 27 -6.53 -3.76 5.84
CA TRP A 27 -7.46 -4.88 5.62
C TRP A 27 -8.24 -5.25 6.88
N LYS A 28 -7.53 -5.35 8.01
CA LYS A 28 -8.14 -5.65 9.31
C LYS A 28 -9.09 -4.56 9.80
N ASN A 29 -8.86 -3.32 9.37
CA ASN A 29 -9.58 -2.13 9.84
C ASN A 29 -10.40 -1.46 8.73
N LYS A 30 -10.69 -2.15 7.62
CA LYS A 30 -11.14 -1.51 6.38
C LYS A 30 -12.45 -0.74 6.52
N SER A 31 -13.33 -1.19 7.42
CA SER A 31 -14.61 -0.54 7.74
C SER A 31 -14.51 0.53 8.84
N SER A 32 -13.35 0.66 9.49
CA SER A 32 -13.12 1.65 10.53
C SER A 32 -12.60 2.96 9.93
N PHE A 33 -12.93 4.07 10.58
CA PHE A 33 -12.42 5.39 10.21
C PHE A 33 -11.02 5.63 10.79
N THR A 34 -10.19 6.32 10.00
CA THR A 34 -8.94 6.92 10.45
C THR A 34 -9.24 8.16 11.31
N PRO A 35 -8.25 8.69 12.06
CA PRO A 35 -8.40 9.96 12.78
C PRO A 35 -8.77 11.16 11.89
N LYS A 36 -8.57 11.04 10.56
CA LYS A 36 -8.90 12.07 9.56
C LYS A 36 -10.31 11.90 8.97
N GLY A 37 -11.11 10.94 9.45
CA GLY A 37 -12.50 10.76 9.04
C GLY A 37 -12.71 10.03 7.71
N VAL A 38 -11.65 9.51 7.07
CA VAL A 38 -11.75 8.59 5.91
C VAL A 38 -11.58 7.14 6.37
N THR A 39 -12.14 6.18 5.65
CA THR A 39 -11.94 4.75 5.97
C THR A 39 -10.47 4.34 5.76
N TRP A 40 -10.02 3.28 6.43
CA TRP A 40 -8.67 2.75 6.18
C TRP A 40 -8.50 2.23 4.74
N ALA A 41 -9.57 1.79 4.09
CA ALA A 41 -9.55 1.43 2.67
C ALA A 41 -9.32 2.65 1.76
N ASP A 42 -10.02 3.76 2.02
CA ASP A 42 -9.83 5.01 1.27
C ASP A 42 -8.46 5.63 1.54
N TRP A 43 -7.99 5.57 2.80
CA TRP A 43 -6.64 6.00 3.16
C TRP A 43 -5.58 5.23 2.36
N PHE A 44 -5.71 3.90 2.26
CA PHE A 44 -4.77 3.08 1.49
C PHE A 44 -4.78 3.47 0.00
N LYS A 45 -5.96 3.64 -0.59
CA LYS A 45 -6.12 4.08 -1.98
C LYS A 45 -5.46 5.45 -2.23
N ASN A 46 -5.66 6.40 -1.33
CA ASN A 46 -5.09 7.74 -1.45
C ASN A 46 -3.56 7.73 -1.29
N MET A 47 -3.02 6.87 -0.42
CA MET A 47 -1.59 6.78 -0.15
C MET A 47 -0.81 6.07 -1.28
N PHE A 48 -1.37 5.00 -1.84
CA PHE A 48 -0.64 4.11 -2.76
C PHE A 48 -1.20 4.07 -4.19
N GLY A 49 -2.25 4.83 -4.48
CA GLY A 49 -2.87 4.91 -5.81
C GLY A 49 -3.59 3.63 -6.28
N GLU A 50 -3.70 2.62 -5.42
CA GLU A 50 -4.33 1.33 -5.73
C GLU A 50 -5.39 1.02 -4.66
N SER A 51 -6.56 0.53 -5.06
CA SER A 51 -7.59 0.15 -4.08
C SER A 51 -7.10 -1.03 -3.23
N LEU A 52 -7.54 -1.05 -1.97
CA LEU A 52 -7.14 -2.12 -1.04
C LEU A 52 -7.61 -3.50 -1.52
N ASP A 53 -8.80 -3.60 -2.12
CA ASP A 53 -9.32 -4.84 -2.70
C ASP A 53 -8.53 -5.27 -3.94
N SER A 54 -8.21 -4.35 -4.86
CA SER A 54 -7.35 -4.64 -6.02
C SER A 54 -5.98 -5.17 -5.60
N TYR A 55 -5.38 -4.55 -4.58
CA TYR A 55 -4.11 -5.01 -4.02
C TYR A 55 -4.23 -6.42 -3.44
N ALA A 56 -5.29 -6.70 -2.69
CA ALA A 56 -5.53 -8.02 -2.11
C ALA A 56 -5.72 -9.11 -3.18
N GLU A 57 -6.48 -8.83 -4.24
CA GLU A 57 -6.66 -9.78 -5.36
C GLU A 57 -5.34 -10.05 -6.09
N ARG A 58 -4.52 -9.02 -6.33
CA ARG A 58 -3.18 -9.19 -6.89
C ARG A 58 -2.28 -10.05 -6.02
N MET A 59 -2.32 -9.86 -4.70
CA MET A 59 -1.52 -10.63 -3.76
C MET A 59 -1.99 -12.08 -3.58
N LYS A 60 -3.27 -12.36 -3.84
CA LYS A 60 -3.83 -13.72 -3.83
C LYS A 60 -3.37 -14.55 -5.02
N GLN A 61 -3.03 -13.91 -6.13
CA GLN A 61 -2.55 -14.55 -7.37
C GLN A 61 -1.03 -14.75 -7.41
N ARG A 62 -0.32 -14.30 -6.36
CA ARG A 62 1.12 -14.45 -6.19
C ARG A 62 1.44 -15.72 -5.41
#